data_AF-A0A6N8JGI0-F1
#
_entry.id   AF-A0A6N8JGI0-F1
#
_cell.length_a   1.000
_cell.length_b   1.000
_cell.length_c   1.000
_cell.angle_alpha   90.00
_cell.angle_beta   90.00
_cell.angle_gamma   90.00
#
_symmetry.space_group_name_H-M   'P 1'
#
loop_
_entity.id
_entity.type
_entity.pdbx_description
1 polymer ?
#
loop_
_entity_poly.entity_id
_entity_poly.type
_entity_poly.pdbx_seq_one_letter_code
_entity_poly.pdbx_strand_id
1 'polypeptide(L)'
;MLSNILQIQDLRTLFPDVRERSFLQKKDLYIIQQNYNDKLHALGLHQWDRICEWGPAKVEKFAIAEYARTGKPGIIAAIDDLISAPLVIDIIYHHFTVERNGRDMTVAEIMIAHLYPNELHLSDVEFSNPDKPLPPNKQRRYQEFEGLGLLKPTIQGLLQTARDLNCRALTLTAADLGLMKLFTTLGFSISDTFIGRRCKANSNITEGFPMEIRL
;
A
#
# COMPACT_ATOMS: atom_id res chain seq x y z
N MET A 1 -1.65 -9.24 -13.65
CA MET A 1 -1.72 -8.07 -14.57
C MET A 1 -0.94 -6.87 -14.03
N LEU A 2 -0.46 -6.92 -12.78
CA LEU A 2 0.22 -5.83 -12.09
C LEU A 2 1.74 -5.72 -12.33
N SER A 3 2.37 -6.68 -13.02
CA SER A 3 3.83 -6.82 -13.12
C SER A 3 4.57 -5.67 -13.83
N ASN A 4 3.86 -4.78 -14.52
CA ASN A 4 4.45 -3.69 -15.32
C ASN A 4 4.41 -2.32 -14.63
N ILE A 5 3.97 -2.25 -13.37
CA ILE A 5 3.74 -0.96 -12.69
C ILE A 5 5.06 -0.29 -12.29
N LEU A 6 6.07 -1.08 -11.90
CA LEU A 6 7.40 -0.57 -11.61
C LEU A 6 8.34 -0.88 -12.79
N GLN A 7 8.81 0.15 -13.47
CA GLN A 7 9.81 -0.03 -14.51
C GLN A 7 11.18 -0.19 -13.87
N ILE A 8 11.61 -1.44 -13.65
CA ILE A 8 12.94 -1.78 -13.13
C ILE A 8 14.08 -1.09 -13.89
N GLN A 9 13.86 -0.74 -15.16
CA GLN A 9 14.83 -0.01 -15.97
C GLN A 9 15.12 1.39 -15.43
N ASP A 10 14.14 2.06 -14.83
CA ASP A 10 14.36 3.36 -14.19
C ASP A 10 15.31 3.21 -13.00
N LEU A 11 15.13 2.15 -12.19
CA LEU A 11 16.02 1.84 -11.08
C LEU A 11 17.42 1.46 -11.55
N ARG A 12 17.55 0.62 -12.58
CA ARG A 12 18.85 0.22 -13.14
C ARG A 12 19.62 1.39 -13.77
N THR A 13 18.90 2.40 -14.27
CA THR A 13 19.51 3.63 -14.79
C THR A 13 20.13 4.45 -13.65
N LEU A 14 19.47 4.50 -12.49
CA LEU A 14 19.94 5.22 -11.31
C LEU A 14 21.01 4.42 -10.52
N PHE A 15 20.84 3.10 -10.46
CA PHE A 15 21.69 2.16 -9.73
C PHE A 15 21.98 0.95 -10.61
N PRO A 16 23.08 0.96 -11.40
CA PRO A 16 23.44 -0.16 -12.28
C PRO A 16 23.64 -1.49 -11.53
N ASP A 17 23.93 -1.41 -10.23
CA ASP A 17 24.16 -2.52 -9.30
C ASP A 17 22.92 -2.90 -8.47
N VAL A 18 21.73 -2.35 -8.80
CA VAL A 18 20.47 -2.72 -8.11
C VAL A 18 20.17 -4.21 -8.24
N ARG A 19 19.77 -4.81 -7.12
CA ARG A 19 19.40 -6.21 -7.01
C ARG A 19 17.91 -6.32 -6.71
N GLU A 20 17.22 -7.22 -7.39
CA GLU A 20 15.88 -7.65 -7.00
C GLU A 20 16.02 -8.58 -5.80
N ARG A 21 15.58 -8.13 -4.62
CA ARG A 21 15.66 -8.89 -3.38
C ARG A 21 14.48 -9.87 -3.27
N SER A 22 13.29 -9.40 -3.63
CA SER A 22 12.06 -10.19 -3.59
C SER A 22 11.12 -9.76 -4.71
N PHE A 23 10.53 -10.73 -5.39
CA PHE A 23 9.36 -10.57 -6.24
C PHE A 23 8.31 -11.62 -5.87
N LEU A 24 7.25 -11.19 -5.20
CA LEU A 24 6.18 -12.06 -4.73
C LEU A 24 4.88 -11.68 -5.42
N GLN A 25 4.07 -12.68 -5.74
CA GLN A 25 2.79 -12.53 -6.42
C GLN A 25 1.67 -13.16 -5.62
N LYS A 26 0.44 -13.15 -6.16
CA LYS A 26 -0.71 -13.82 -5.54
C LYS A 26 -0.46 -15.27 -5.12
N LYS A 27 0.26 -16.06 -5.93
CA LYS A 27 0.60 -17.46 -5.58
C LYS A 27 1.47 -17.56 -4.32
N ASP A 28 2.15 -16.48 -3.96
CA ASP A 28 3.08 -16.36 -2.84
C ASP A 28 2.41 -15.67 -1.64
N LEU A 29 1.08 -15.52 -1.62
CA LEU A 29 0.36 -14.81 -0.55
C LEU A 29 0.66 -15.37 0.84
N TYR A 30 0.89 -16.68 0.96
CA TYR A 30 1.36 -17.29 2.22
C TYR A 30 2.70 -16.74 2.66
N ILE A 31 3.67 -16.59 1.75
CA ILE A 31 4.99 -16.00 2.04
C ILE A 31 4.82 -14.53 2.44
N ILE A 32 3.95 -13.80 1.74
CA ILE A 32 3.65 -12.40 2.08
C ILE A 32 3.06 -12.33 3.50
N GLN A 33 2.15 -13.22 3.87
CA GLN A 33 1.57 -13.26 5.21
C GLN A 33 2.59 -13.60 6.29
N GLN A 34 3.56 -14.48 6.04
CA GLN A 34 4.58 -14.81 7.05
C GLN A 34 5.58 -13.67 7.27
N ASN A 35 5.99 -12.99 6.19
CA ASN A 35 7.09 -12.02 6.24
C ASN A 35 6.62 -10.56 6.35
N TYR A 36 5.39 -10.26 5.93
CA TYR A 36 4.83 -8.91 5.81
C TYR A 36 3.36 -8.87 6.31
N ASN A 37 3.10 -9.58 7.42
CA ASN A 37 1.76 -9.69 8.01
C ASN A 37 1.16 -8.31 8.35
N ASP A 38 1.98 -7.39 8.83
CA ASP A 38 1.59 -6.01 9.15
C ASP A 38 0.99 -5.30 7.92
N LYS A 39 1.60 -5.48 6.74
CA LYS A 39 1.11 -4.92 5.48
C LYS A 39 -0.22 -5.54 5.06
N LEU A 40 -0.32 -6.87 5.10
CA LEU A 40 -1.59 -7.56 4.80
C LEU A 40 -2.68 -7.26 5.84
N HIS A 41 -2.31 -7.04 7.09
CA HIS A 41 -3.24 -6.68 8.16
C HIS A 41 -3.83 -5.30 7.91
N ALA A 42 -2.97 -4.31 7.64
CA ALA A 42 -3.40 -2.96 7.27
C ALA A 42 -4.28 -2.96 6.00
N LEU A 43 -3.91 -3.74 4.99
CA LEU A 43 -4.70 -3.93 3.77
C LEU A 43 -6.08 -4.55 4.07
N GLY A 44 -6.13 -5.57 4.92
CA GLY A 44 -7.39 -6.21 5.34
C GLY A 44 -8.31 -5.24 6.07
N LEU A 45 -7.78 -4.45 7.00
CA LEU A 45 -8.55 -3.44 7.74
C LEU A 45 -9.07 -2.33 6.83
N HIS A 46 -8.21 -1.81 5.95
CA HIS A 46 -8.59 -0.83 4.93
C HIS A 46 -9.74 -1.36 4.08
N GLN A 47 -9.61 -2.57 3.56
CA GLN A 47 -10.62 -3.11 2.66
C GLN A 47 -11.91 -3.47 3.38
N TRP A 48 -11.84 -3.90 4.64
CA TRP A 48 -13.04 -4.18 5.44
C TRP A 48 -13.90 -2.94 5.68
N ASP A 49 -13.29 -1.79 6.01
CA ASP A 49 -14.00 -0.51 6.15
C ASP A 49 -14.76 -0.16 4.86
N ARG A 50 -14.14 -0.41 3.71
CA ARG A 50 -14.73 -0.15 2.39
C ARG A 50 -15.81 -1.16 1.99
N ILE A 51 -15.67 -2.43 2.38
CA ILE A 51 -16.72 -3.44 2.19
C ILE A 51 -17.94 -3.11 3.04
N CYS A 52 -17.74 -2.71 4.30
CA CYS A 52 -18.83 -2.33 5.18
C CYS A 52 -19.60 -1.10 4.70
N GLU A 53 -18.91 -0.13 4.07
CA GLU A 53 -19.52 1.10 3.60
C GLU A 53 -20.12 0.98 2.19
N TRP A 54 -19.39 0.32 1.28
CA TRP A 54 -19.68 0.33 -0.17
C TRP A 54 -19.60 -1.03 -0.85
N GLY A 55 -19.41 -2.11 -0.08
CA GLY A 55 -19.41 -3.46 -0.62
C GLY A 55 -20.82 -3.92 -1.00
N PRO A 56 -20.97 -4.80 -1.99
CA PRO A 56 -22.27 -5.37 -2.31
C PRO A 56 -22.68 -6.46 -1.31
N ALA A 57 -21.74 -7.00 -0.53
CA ALA A 57 -22.01 -7.93 0.56
C ALA A 57 -22.60 -7.20 1.78
N LYS A 58 -23.71 -7.72 2.32
CA LYS A 58 -24.25 -7.26 3.60
C LYS A 58 -23.53 -7.99 4.73
N VAL A 59 -22.59 -7.31 5.37
CA VAL A 59 -21.73 -7.88 6.42
C VAL A 59 -21.91 -7.18 7.76
N GLU A 60 -21.68 -7.92 8.85
CA GLU A 60 -21.67 -7.39 10.21
C GLU A 60 -20.38 -6.64 10.49
N LYS A 61 -20.44 -5.32 10.71
CA LYS A 61 -19.27 -4.43 10.77
C LYS A 61 -18.16 -4.88 11.74
N PHE A 62 -18.52 -5.53 12.84
CA PHE A 62 -17.60 -5.97 13.88
C PHE A 62 -17.13 -7.42 13.74
N ALA A 63 -17.46 -8.11 12.64
CA ALA A 63 -17.11 -9.51 12.43
C ALA A 63 -15.59 -9.80 12.47
N ILE A 64 -14.75 -8.80 12.15
CA ILE A 64 -13.28 -8.92 12.20
C ILE A 64 -12.63 -8.22 13.41
N ALA A 65 -13.41 -7.83 14.43
CA ALA A 65 -12.91 -7.01 15.54
C ALA A 65 -11.74 -7.67 16.30
N GLU A 66 -11.71 -9.00 16.41
CA GLU A 66 -10.57 -9.70 17.02
C GLU A 66 -9.28 -9.51 16.21
N TYR A 67 -9.34 -9.64 14.88
CA TYR A 67 -8.19 -9.42 14.01
C TYR A 67 -7.69 -7.98 14.14
N ALA A 68 -8.61 -7.00 14.09
CA ALA A 68 -8.27 -5.58 14.24
C ALA A 68 -7.55 -5.29 15.56
N ARG A 69 -7.98 -5.90 16.67
CA ARG A 69 -7.40 -5.68 18.00
C ARG A 69 -6.07 -6.39 18.21
N THR A 70 -5.88 -7.56 17.61
CA THR A 70 -4.76 -8.47 17.96
C THR A 70 -3.62 -8.47 16.95
N GLY A 71 -3.83 -7.95 15.74
CA GLY A 71 -2.81 -8.04 14.68
C GLY A 71 -2.55 -9.47 14.19
N LYS A 72 -3.39 -10.45 14.59
CA LYS A 72 -3.21 -11.86 14.24
C LYS A 72 -3.22 -12.06 12.71
N PRO A 73 -2.36 -12.93 12.18
CA PRO A 73 -2.44 -13.34 10.77
C PRO A 73 -3.79 -13.97 10.41
N GLY A 74 -4.12 -13.97 9.13
CA GLY A 74 -5.31 -14.62 8.59
C GLY A 74 -6.53 -13.71 8.42
N ILE A 75 -6.41 -12.39 8.63
CA ILE A 75 -7.51 -11.45 8.40
C ILE A 75 -8.07 -11.52 6.98
N ILE A 76 -7.20 -11.75 5.97
CA ILE A 76 -7.61 -11.88 4.57
C ILE A 76 -8.55 -13.08 4.41
N ALA A 77 -8.15 -14.26 4.90
CA ALA A 77 -8.97 -15.47 4.83
C ALA A 77 -10.30 -15.30 5.60
N ALA A 78 -10.26 -14.65 6.77
CA ALA A 78 -11.48 -14.37 7.52
C ALA A 78 -12.45 -13.47 6.76
N ILE A 79 -11.94 -12.47 6.03
CA ILE A 79 -12.78 -11.62 5.18
C ILE A 79 -13.30 -12.41 3.98
N ASP A 80 -12.47 -13.24 3.34
CA ASP A 80 -12.89 -14.09 2.21
C ASP A 80 -14.11 -14.94 2.56
N ASP A 81 -14.10 -15.57 3.74
CA ASP A 81 -15.20 -16.38 4.25
C ASP A 81 -16.47 -15.52 4.47
N LEU A 82 -16.31 -14.33 5.06
CA LEU A 82 -17.42 -13.42 5.37
C LEU A 82 -18.10 -12.85 4.12
N ILE A 83 -17.35 -12.61 3.04
CA ILE A 83 -17.90 -12.10 1.78
C ILE A 83 -18.18 -13.21 0.75
N SER A 84 -17.80 -14.46 1.05
CA SER A 84 -17.89 -15.61 0.15
C SER A 84 -17.23 -15.37 -1.22
N ALA A 85 -16.12 -14.64 -1.23
CA ALA A 85 -15.36 -14.27 -2.41
C ALA A 85 -13.91 -13.92 -2.04
N PRO A 86 -12.92 -14.06 -2.95
CA PRO A 86 -11.56 -13.65 -2.66
C PRO A 86 -11.44 -12.14 -2.50
N LEU A 87 -10.97 -11.68 -1.35
CA LEU A 87 -10.65 -10.29 -1.07
C LEU A 87 -9.52 -9.80 -1.97
N VAL A 88 -8.47 -10.62 -2.12
CA VAL A 88 -7.30 -10.32 -2.95
C VAL A 88 -7.45 -11.01 -4.31
N ILE A 89 -7.78 -10.22 -5.33
CA ILE A 89 -7.96 -10.66 -6.72
C ILE A 89 -6.59 -10.87 -7.38
N ASP A 90 -5.65 -9.93 -7.20
CA ASP A 90 -4.25 -10.01 -7.61
C ASP A 90 -3.40 -9.23 -6.59
N ILE A 91 -2.12 -9.55 -6.44
CA ILE A 91 -1.18 -8.81 -5.60
C ILE A 91 0.23 -8.98 -6.11
N ILE A 92 1.00 -7.91 -6.03
CA ILE A 92 2.45 -7.93 -6.24
C ILE A 92 3.15 -7.26 -5.06
N TYR A 93 4.30 -7.81 -4.73
CA TYR A 93 5.27 -7.21 -3.84
C TYR A 93 6.64 -7.26 -4.52
N HIS A 94 7.29 -6.10 -4.61
CA HIS A 94 8.60 -5.96 -5.23
C HIS A 94 9.52 -5.20 -4.29
N HIS A 95 10.71 -5.76 -4.04
CA HIS A 95 11.72 -5.16 -3.19
C HIS A 95 13.06 -5.16 -3.90
N PHE A 96 13.64 -3.97 -4.02
CA PHE A 96 14.92 -3.73 -4.66
C PHE A 96 15.90 -3.12 -3.66
N THR A 97 17.11 -3.64 -3.66
CA THR A 97 18.19 -3.19 -2.79
C THR A 97 19.44 -2.87 -3.57
N VAL A 98 20.31 -2.08 -2.97
CA VAL A 98 21.66 -1.84 -3.42
C VAL A 98 22.63 -2.02 -2.25
N GLU A 99 23.82 -2.54 -2.50
CA GLU A 99 24.81 -2.74 -1.46
C GLU A 99 25.63 -1.46 -1.26
N ARG A 100 25.66 -0.93 -0.04
CA ARG A 100 26.52 0.20 0.35
C ARG A 100 27.17 -0.11 1.69
N ASN A 101 28.49 0.07 1.75
CA ASN A 101 29.28 -0.17 2.97
C ASN A 101 29.02 -1.56 3.60
N GLY A 102 28.87 -2.60 2.77
CA GLY A 102 28.61 -3.98 3.20
C GLY A 102 27.20 -4.22 3.76
N ARG A 103 26.24 -3.34 3.49
CA ARG A 103 24.82 -3.49 3.89
C ARG A 103 23.91 -3.35 2.68
N ASP A 104 22.89 -4.21 2.62
CA ASP A 104 21.78 -4.05 1.67
C ASP A 104 20.91 -2.87 2.12
N MET A 105 20.75 -1.89 1.24
CA MET A 105 19.92 -0.70 1.45
C MET A 105 18.75 -0.70 0.47
N THR A 106 17.53 -0.48 0.95
CA THR A 106 16.34 -0.39 0.09
C THR A 106 16.45 0.82 -0.84
N VAL A 107 16.25 0.58 -2.15
CA VAL A 107 16.08 1.66 -3.14
C VAL A 107 14.63 1.78 -3.58
N ALA A 108 13.91 0.66 -3.62
CA ALA A 108 12.48 0.65 -3.87
C ALA A 108 11.80 -0.52 -3.17
N GLU A 109 10.65 -0.26 -2.59
CA GLU A 109 9.74 -1.29 -2.07
C GLU A 109 8.32 -0.92 -2.49
N ILE A 110 7.57 -1.85 -3.05
CA ILE A 110 6.21 -1.57 -3.50
C ILE A 110 5.31 -2.78 -3.30
N MET A 111 4.15 -2.55 -2.71
CA MET A 111 3.10 -3.55 -2.57
C MET A 111 1.79 -2.99 -3.15
N ILE A 112 1.26 -3.67 -4.16
CA ILE A 112 0.03 -3.28 -4.85
C ILE A 112 -0.90 -4.47 -4.89
N ALA A 113 -2.17 -4.27 -4.54
CA ALA A 113 -3.19 -5.29 -4.59
C ALA A 113 -4.41 -4.83 -5.39
N HIS A 114 -4.96 -5.74 -6.18
CA HIS A 114 -6.28 -5.62 -6.77
C HIS A 114 -7.28 -6.33 -5.85
N LEU A 115 -8.25 -5.58 -5.34
CA LEU A 115 -9.12 -5.98 -4.24
C LEU A 115 -10.59 -6.00 -4.63
N TYR A 116 -11.35 -6.89 -3.99
CA TYR A 116 -12.81 -6.90 -4.05
C TYR A 116 -13.41 -5.62 -3.39
N PRO A 117 -14.48 -5.01 -3.95
CA PRO A 117 -15.23 -5.48 -5.11
C PRO A 117 -14.63 -5.11 -6.47
N ASN A 118 -13.84 -4.04 -6.58
CA ASN A 118 -12.97 -3.79 -7.74
C ASN A 118 -12.10 -2.54 -7.48
N GLU A 119 -11.04 -2.66 -6.70
CA GLU A 119 -10.19 -1.53 -6.30
C GLU A 119 -8.72 -1.84 -6.47
N LEU A 120 -7.94 -0.84 -6.87
CA LEU A 120 -6.48 -0.95 -6.80
C LEU A 120 -6.00 -0.28 -5.52
N HIS A 121 -5.20 -0.98 -4.73
CA HIS A 121 -4.68 -0.50 -3.46
C HIS A 121 -3.15 -0.49 -3.48
N LEU A 122 -2.56 0.66 -3.16
CA LEU A 122 -1.14 0.81 -2.88
C LEU A 122 -0.92 0.61 -1.39
N SER A 123 -0.56 -0.61 -1.02
CA SER A 123 -0.39 -1.01 0.39
C SER A 123 0.90 -0.51 0.99
N ASP A 124 1.95 -0.41 0.17
CA ASP A 124 3.25 0.08 0.61
C ASP A 124 4.03 0.66 -0.58
N VAL A 125 4.82 1.71 -0.32
CA VAL A 125 5.65 2.37 -1.31
C VAL A 125 6.84 3.08 -0.68
N GLU A 126 8.03 2.73 -1.13
CA GLU A 126 9.29 3.40 -0.82
C GLU A 126 10.09 3.59 -2.11
N PHE A 127 10.70 4.77 -2.24
CA PHE A 127 11.64 5.11 -3.31
C PHE A 127 12.77 5.95 -2.73
N SER A 128 13.79 5.30 -2.19
CA SER A 128 14.87 5.92 -1.43
C SER A 128 16.15 5.98 -2.25
N ASN A 129 16.94 7.05 -2.06
CA ASN A 129 18.30 7.15 -2.58
C ASN A 129 19.33 6.93 -1.46
N PRO A 130 19.84 5.70 -1.29
CA PRO A 130 20.85 5.39 -0.26
C PRO A 130 22.11 6.26 -0.33
N ASP A 131 22.46 6.79 -1.51
CA ASP A 131 23.64 7.65 -1.71
C ASP A 131 23.39 9.11 -1.27
N LYS A 132 22.16 9.44 -0.86
CA LYS A 132 21.75 10.78 -0.41
C LYS A 132 20.95 10.73 0.90
N PRO A 133 21.62 10.45 2.04
CA PRO A 133 20.96 10.50 3.34
C PRO A 133 20.51 11.92 3.68
N LEU A 134 19.34 12.04 4.29
CA LEU A 134 18.86 13.31 4.83
C LEU A 134 19.63 13.66 6.10
N PRO A 135 19.96 14.95 6.32
CA PRO A 135 20.53 15.40 7.57
C PRO A 135 19.53 15.16 8.72
N PRO A 136 19.99 14.94 9.97
CA PRO A 136 19.12 14.54 11.10
C PRO A 136 17.92 15.46 11.34
N ASN A 137 18.05 16.76 11.08
CA ASN A 137 16.99 17.75 11.23
C ASN A 137 15.91 17.70 10.12
N LYS A 138 16.13 16.95 9.05
CA LYS A 138 15.18 16.74 7.94
C LYS A 138 14.62 15.33 7.89
N GLN A 139 15.18 14.40 8.67
CA GLN A 139 14.66 13.04 8.76
C GLN A 139 13.23 13.05 9.29
N ARG A 140 12.40 12.21 8.70
CA ARG A 140 11.02 11.98 9.13
C ARG A 140 10.92 10.53 9.61
N ARG A 141 9.85 10.22 10.35
CA ARG A 141 9.61 8.87 10.91
C ARG A 141 9.78 7.74 9.88
N TYR A 142 9.41 8.00 8.62
CA TYR A 142 9.46 7.04 7.52
C TYR A 142 10.38 7.47 6.37
N GLN A 143 11.28 8.43 6.60
CA GLN A 143 12.15 8.94 5.54
C GLN A 143 13.52 9.34 6.09
N GLU A 144 14.51 8.51 5.80
CA GLU A 144 15.92 8.73 6.14
C GLU A 144 16.74 9.23 4.94
N PHE A 145 16.27 9.01 3.71
CA PHE A 145 16.97 9.32 2.45
C PHE A 145 16.16 10.26 1.55
N GLU A 146 16.85 10.96 0.65
CA GLU A 146 16.17 11.67 -0.43
C GLU A 146 15.37 10.70 -1.30
N GLY A 147 14.21 11.14 -1.79
CA GLY A 147 13.39 10.32 -2.67
C GLY A 147 13.95 10.26 -4.09
N LEU A 148 13.72 9.15 -4.81
CA LEU A 148 14.15 8.99 -6.21
C LEU A 148 13.31 9.78 -7.24
N GLY A 149 12.26 10.47 -6.80
CA GLY A 149 11.32 11.16 -7.70
C GLY A 149 10.38 10.22 -8.47
N LEU A 150 10.42 8.91 -8.19
CA LEU A 150 9.63 7.89 -8.90
C LEU A 150 8.17 7.75 -8.41
N LEU A 151 7.82 8.38 -7.29
CA LEU A 151 6.47 8.26 -6.72
C LEU A 151 5.38 8.77 -7.68
N LYS A 152 5.55 9.96 -8.24
CA LYS A 152 4.57 10.57 -9.15
C LYS A 152 4.31 9.72 -10.42
N PRO A 153 5.34 9.31 -11.20
CA PRO A 153 5.10 8.45 -12.35
C PRO A 153 4.51 7.09 -11.95
N THR A 154 4.90 6.53 -10.80
CA THR A 154 4.30 5.29 -10.29
C THR A 154 2.80 5.44 -10.03
N ILE A 155 2.37 6.53 -9.38
CA ILE A 155 0.93 6.81 -9.18
C ILE A 155 0.20 6.98 -10.52
N GLN A 156 0.81 7.61 -11.52
CA GLN A 156 0.20 7.74 -12.86
C GLN A 156 0.03 6.38 -13.55
N GLY A 157 1.03 5.50 -13.47
CA GLY A 157 0.94 4.13 -13.97
C GLY A 157 -0.12 3.30 -13.25
N LEU A 158 -0.24 3.48 -11.92
CA LEU A 158 -1.29 2.86 -11.11
C LEU A 158 -2.69 3.33 -11.50
N LEU A 159 -2.87 4.64 -11.76
CA LEU A 159 -4.16 5.18 -12.22
C LEU A 159 -4.55 4.60 -13.58
N GLN A 160 -3.61 4.46 -14.51
CA GLN A 160 -3.89 3.82 -15.79
C GLN A 160 -4.28 2.35 -15.60
N THR A 161 -3.50 1.61 -14.81
CA THR A 161 -3.78 0.19 -14.50
C THR A 161 -5.15 0.03 -13.85
N ALA A 162 -5.51 0.92 -12.93
CA ALA A 162 -6.80 0.88 -12.26
C ALA A 162 -7.96 1.12 -13.26
N ARG A 163 -7.80 2.03 -14.23
CA ARG A 163 -8.79 2.21 -15.31
C ARG A 163 -8.91 0.99 -16.20
N ASP A 164 -7.77 0.39 -16.59
CA ASP A 164 -7.75 -0.79 -17.45
C ASP A 164 -8.43 -2.01 -16.77
N LEU A 165 -8.32 -2.10 -15.45
CA LEU A 165 -9.00 -3.10 -14.61
C LEU A 165 -10.45 -2.72 -14.26
N ASN A 166 -10.96 -1.59 -14.76
CA ASN A 166 -12.26 -1.01 -14.41
C ASN A 166 -12.46 -0.81 -12.90
N CYS A 167 -11.38 -0.58 -12.15
CA CYS A 167 -11.45 -0.33 -10.72
C CYS A 167 -12.25 0.95 -10.45
N ARG A 168 -13.03 0.96 -9.37
CA ARG A 168 -13.80 2.14 -8.93
C ARG A 168 -12.91 3.21 -8.29
N ALA A 169 -11.74 2.82 -7.80
CA ALA A 169 -10.81 3.71 -7.13
C ALA A 169 -9.38 3.15 -7.14
N LEU A 170 -8.42 4.08 -7.06
CA LEU A 170 -7.07 3.84 -6.56
C LEU A 170 -7.03 4.30 -5.10
N THR A 171 -6.58 3.45 -4.20
CA THR A 171 -6.64 3.68 -2.74
C THR A 171 -5.29 3.45 -2.07
N LEU A 172 -5.07 4.05 -0.90
CA LEU A 172 -3.92 3.83 -0.02
C LEU A 172 -4.26 4.23 1.42
N THR A 173 -3.39 3.90 2.37
CA THR A 173 -3.44 4.43 3.73
C THR A 173 -2.18 5.22 4.03
N ALA A 174 -2.29 6.53 4.24
CA ALA A 174 -1.14 7.35 4.61
C ALA A 174 -0.84 7.21 6.11
N ALA A 175 0.38 6.83 6.47
CA ALA A 175 0.73 6.52 7.87
C ALA A 175 0.79 7.75 8.80
N ASP A 176 0.98 8.95 8.25
CA ASP A 176 1.02 10.19 9.03
C ASP A 176 0.49 11.40 8.24
N LEU A 177 0.40 12.55 8.93
CA LEU A 177 -0.11 13.80 8.36
C LEU A 177 0.77 14.34 7.22
N GLY A 178 2.09 14.10 7.27
CA GLY A 178 3.02 14.52 6.23
C GLY A 178 2.81 13.74 4.94
N LEU A 179 2.65 12.42 5.05
CA LEU A 179 2.29 11.55 3.93
C LEU A 179 0.90 11.86 3.40
N MET A 180 -0.08 12.10 4.27
CA MET A 180 -1.43 12.51 3.84
C MET A 180 -1.38 13.79 2.99
N LYS A 181 -0.64 14.80 3.43
CA LYS A 181 -0.44 16.04 2.67
C LYS A 181 0.26 15.77 1.34
N LEU A 182 1.31 14.94 1.33
CA LEU A 182 2.01 14.55 0.10
C LEU A 182 1.05 13.90 -0.91
N PHE A 183 0.31 12.86 -0.50
CA PHE A 183 -0.62 12.17 -1.38
C PHE A 183 -1.78 13.07 -1.83
N THR A 184 -2.18 14.04 -1.01
CA THR A 184 -3.15 15.07 -1.43
C THR A 184 -2.65 15.86 -2.63
N THR A 185 -1.36 16.21 -2.67
CA THR A 185 -0.76 16.88 -3.85
C THR A 185 -0.71 16.00 -5.10
N LEU A 186 -0.83 14.68 -4.93
CA LEU A 186 -0.91 13.69 -6.00
C LEU A 186 -2.37 13.37 -6.40
N GLY A 187 -3.34 14.09 -5.86
CA GLY A 187 -4.76 13.99 -6.22
C GLY A 187 -5.61 13.11 -5.32
N PHE A 188 -5.02 12.47 -4.30
CA PHE A 188 -5.78 11.69 -3.34
C PHE A 188 -6.59 12.58 -2.40
N SER A 189 -7.73 12.07 -1.93
CA SER A 189 -8.54 12.69 -0.87
C SER A 189 -8.79 11.67 0.24
N ILE A 190 -9.04 12.13 1.47
CA ILE A 190 -9.45 11.20 2.55
C ILE A 190 -10.79 10.56 2.16
N SER A 191 -10.83 9.23 2.17
CA SER A 191 -11.98 8.42 1.82
C SER A 191 -13.22 8.84 2.61
N ASP A 192 -14.40 8.71 2.01
CA ASP A 192 -15.66 8.98 2.71
C ASP A 192 -16.27 7.72 3.33
N THR A 193 -15.44 6.97 4.07
CA THR A 193 -15.86 5.80 4.85
C THR A 193 -16.07 6.19 6.31
N PHE A 194 -16.52 5.23 7.15
CA PHE A 194 -16.60 5.46 8.59
C PHE A 194 -15.26 5.90 9.19
N ILE A 195 -14.17 5.20 8.86
CA ILE A 195 -12.83 5.57 9.33
C ILE A 195 -12.40 6.92 8.74
N GLY A 196 -12.58 7.13 7.43
CA GLY A 196 -12.20 8.39 6.80
C GLY A 196 -12.93 9.62 7.36
N ARG A 197 -14.22 9.51 7.67
CA ARG A 197 -14.98 10.57 8.36
C ARG A 197 -14.45 10.82 9.78
N ARG A 198 -14.04 9.78 10.50
CA ARG A 198 -13.37 9.94 11.80
C ARG A 198 -12.04 10.68 11.66
N CYS A 199 -11.21 10.36 10.66
CA CYS A 199 -9.95 11.07 10.39
C CYS A 199 -10.17 12.55 10.05
N LYS A 200 -11.25 12.89 9.35
CA LYS A 200 -11.62 14.28 9.07
C LYS A 200 -12.05 15.03 10.33
N ALA A 201 -12.76 14.35 11.24
CA ALA A 201 -13.28 14.95 12.46
C ALA A 201 -12.24 15.06 13.59
N ASN A 202 -11.19 14.23 13.57
CA ASN A 202 -10.17 14.21 14.61
C ASN A 202 -8.77 14.03 14.00
N SER A 203 -7.90 15.04 14.16
CA SER A 203 -6.54 15.03 13.65
C SER A 203 -5.56 14.16 14.45
N ASN A 204 -5.96 13.64 15.61
CA ASN A 204 -5.12 12.82 16.50
C ASN A 204 -5.31 11.31 16.27
N ILE A 205 -5.59 10.88 15.05
CA ILE A 205 -5.75 9.47 14.73
C ILE A 205 -4.39 8.80 14.52
N THR A 206 -4.19 7.69 15.23
CA THR A 206 -2.99 6.84 15.19
C THR A 206 -3.07 5.76 14.11
N GLU A 207 -4.22 5.60 13.45
CA GLU A 207 -4.59 4.44 12.61
C GLU A 207 -4.34 4.67 11.10
N GLY A 208 -3.70 5.79 10.74
CA GLY A 208 -3.48 6.20 9.35
C GLY A 208 -4.67 6.91 8.71
N PHE A 209 -4.44 7.51 7.54
CA PHE A 209 -5.47 8.24 6.79
C PHE A 209 -5.84 7.41 5.56
N PRO A 210 -7.05 6.81 5.50
CA PRO A 210 -7.48 6.09 4.30
C PRO A 210 -7.76 7.10 3.20
N MET A 211 -7.09 6.97 2.07
CA MET A 211 -7.18 7.91 0.95
C MET A 211 -7.59 7.22 -0.34
N GLU A 212 -8.23 7.98 -1.23
CA GLU A 212 -8.69 7.50 -2.53
C GLU A 212 -8.62 8.56 -3.63
N ILE A 213 -8.45 8.08 -4.85
CA ILE A 213 -8.81 8.73 -6.10
C ILE A 213 -9.95 7.90 -6.69
N ARG A 214 -11.14 8.49 -6.82
CA ARG A 214 -12.28 7.85 -7.49
C ARG A 214 -12.09 7.91 -9.01
N LEU A 215 -12.44 6.83 -9.70
CA LEU A 215 -12.26 6.65 -11.14
C LEU A 215 -13.59 6.70 -11.89
#